data_AF-A0A6N7HKM4-F1
#
_entry.id   AF-A0A6N7HKM4-F1
#
_cell.length_a   1.000
_cell.length_b   1.000
_cell.length_c   1.000
_cell.angle_alpha   90.00
_cell.angle_beta   90.00
_cell.angle_gamma   90.00
#
_symmetry.space_group_name_H-M   'P 1'
#
loop_
_entity.id
_entity.type
_entity.pdbx_description
1 polymer ?
#
loop_
_entity_poly.entity_id
_entity_poly.type
_entity_poly.pdbx_seq_one_letter_code
_entity_poly.pdbx_strand_id
1 'polypeptide(L)'
;MHDKSGERQRVHRHYLKSSVFCGECGSRLCLTKAKGQNLYFFCLGRHQRRTTCQQPYLIAEDVERAVERYYTTIRLPEDLQDTIREGLREELTQQQRQAEPEITYARQRVGDLEQERRRLARGVVSGAIPEDLAREEQERITKDSAKPSASSPPPRWSSPRSRTP
;
A
#
# COMPACT_ATOMS: atom_id res chain seq x y z
N MET A 1 -37.34 -11.33 -37.14
CA MET A 1 -35.95 -11.86 -37.08
C MET A 1 -35.06 -10.92 -37.88
N HIS A 2 -33.86 -10.64 -37.35
CA HIS A 2 -32.87 -9.62 -37.77
C HIS A 2 -33.25 -8.22 -37.26
N ASP A 3 -32.45 -7.50 -36.45
CA ASP A 3 -30.98 -7.36 -36.48
C ASP A 3 -30.19 -8.05 -35.35
N LYS A 4 -29.22 -8.87 -35.76
CA LYS A 4 -27.98 -9.12 -35.01
C LYS A 4 -27.06 -7.93 -35.31
N SER A 5 -26.86 -7.01 -34.38
CA SER A 5 -25.92 -5.91 -34.60
C SER A 5 -25.17 -5.56 -33.34
N GLY A 6 -23.86 -5.88 -33.37
CA GLY A 6 -22.77 -5.29 -32.61
C GLY A 6 -22.90 -5.28 -31.08
N GLU A 7 -21.98 -5.94 -30.39
CA GLU A 7 -21.75 -5.67 -28.97
C GLU A 7 -21.59 -4.16 -28.76
N ARG A 8 -22.60 -3.56 -28.12
CA ARG A 8 -22.66 -2.12 -27.83
C ARG A 8 -21.66 -1.84 -26.72
N GLN A 9 -20.37 -1.77 -27.06
CA GLN A 9 -19.34 -1.28 -26.14
C GLN A 9 -19.74 0.13 -25.70
N ARG A 10 -20.27 0.26 -24.48
CA ARG A 10 -20.53 1.56 -23.87
C ARG A 10 -19.17 2.12 -23.42
N VAL A 11 -18.45 2.75 -24.35
CA VAL A 11 -17.04 3.20 -24.32
C VAL A 11 -16.69 4.19 -23.19
N HIS A 12 -17.58 4.46 -22.23
CA HIS A 12 -17.32 5.41 -21.14
C HIS A 12 -17.49 4.71 -19.79
N ARG A 13 -16.37 4.17 -19.30
CA ARG A 13 -16.19 3.68 -17.93
C ARG A 13 -15.77 4.85 -17.07
N HIS A 14 -16.62 5.22 -16.12
CA HIS A 14 -16.31 6.14 -15.05
C HIS A 14 -16.68 5.41 -13.76
N TYR A 15 -15.85 5.47 -12.73
CA TYR A 15 -16.06 4.68 -11.51
C TYR A 15 -17.33 5.10 -10.76
N LEU A 16 -17.73 6.38 -10.83
CA LEU A 16 -19.03 6.85 -10.32
C LEU A 16 -20.26 6.51 -11.19
N LYS A 17 -20.09 5.83 -12.33
CA LYS A 17 -21.24 5.43 -13.16
C LYS A 17 -22.12 4.47 -12.36
N SER A 18 -23.42 4.74 -12.29
CA SER A 18 -24.42 3.94 -11.57
C SER A 18 -24.33 3.89 -10.04
N SER A 19 -23.35 4.55 -9.43
CA SER A 19 -23.29 4.75 -7.96
C SER A 19 -23.92 6.09 -7.53
N VAL A 20 -24.01 7.07 -8.43
CA VAL A 20 -24.61 8.37 -8.14
C VAL A 20 -26.08 8.48 -8.57
N PHE A 21 -26.87 9.12 -7.72
CA PHE A 21 -28.31 9.33 -7.90
C PHE A 21 -28.66 10.82 -7.84
N CYS A 22 -29.74 11.20 -8.50
CA CYS A 22 -30.26 12.55 -8.46
C CYS A 22 -30.89 12.82 -7.09
N GLY A 23 -30.46 13.88 -6.41
CA GLY A 23 -31.02 14.28 -5.10
C GLY A 23 -32.47 14.78 -5.17
N GLU A 24 -32.94 15.22 -6.34
CA GLU A 24 -34.30 15.76 -6.50
C GLU A 24 -35.34 14.64 -6.74
N CYS A 25 -35.05 13.67 -7.59
CA CYS A 25 -36.02 12.63 -7.97
C CYS A 25 -35.57 11.19 -7.72
N GLY A 26 -34.39 10.98 -7.11
CA GLY A 26 -33.85 9.64 -6.81
C GLY A 26 -33.48 8.80 -8.04
N SER A 27 -33.65 9.31 -9.25
CA SER A 27 -33.29 8.59 -10.48
C SER A 27 -31.77 8.52 -10.65
N ARG A 28 -31.29 7.46 -11.31
CA ARG A 28 -29.86 7.28 -11.60
C ARG A 28 -29.31 8.42 -12.46
N LEU A 29 -28.08 8.86 -12.17
CA LEU A 29 -27.33 9.75 -13.05
C LEU A 29 -26.53 8.92 -14.08
N CYS A 30 -26.63 9.30 -15.35
CA CYS A 30 -25.90 8.68 -16.46
C CYS A 30 -24.86 9.64 -17.04
N LEU A 31 -23.84 9.10 -17.71
CA LEU A 31 -22.74 9.88 -18.29
C LEU A 31 -22.92 10.11 -19.78
N THR A 32 -22.57 11.31 -20.22
CA THR A 32 -22.41 11.67 -21.62
C THR A 32 -21.09 12.42 -21.84
N LYS A 33 -20.53 12.33 -23.05
CA LYS A 33 -19.37 13.14 -23.47
C LYS A 33 -19.86 14.26 -24.38
N ALA A 34 -19.49 15.50 -24.06
CA ALA A 34 -19.63 16.60 -25.01
C ALA A 34 -18.45 16.57 -26.00
N LYS A 35 -18.63 17.16 -27.20
CA LYS A 35 -17.69 17.17 -28.34
C LYS A 35 -16.31 17.79 -28.03
N GLY A 36 -15.48 17.14 -27.21
CA GLY A 36 -14.16 17.68 -26.88
C GLY A 36 -13.37 16.83 -25.90
N GLN A 37 -13.85 16.65 -24.66
CA GLN A 37 -13.17 15.82 -23.65
C GLN A 37 -13.94 15.72 -22.31
N ASN A 38 -14.84 16.67 -22.03
CA ASN A 38 -15.51 16.75 -20.74
C ASN A 38 -16.66 15.75 -20.61
N LEU A 39 -16.68 15.06 -19.47
CA LEU A 39 -17.74 14.14 -19.05
C LEU A 39 -18.78 14.88 -18.22
N TYR A 40 -20.05 14.61 -18.50
CA TYR A 40 -21.17 15.20 -17.79
C TYR A 40 -22.13 14.12 -17.31
N PHE A 41 -22.60 14.26 -16.07
CA PHE A 41 -23.71 13.51 -15.53
C PHE A 41 -25.04 14.17 -15.86
N PHE A 42 -26.05 13.36 -16.19
CA PHE A 42 -27.41 13.81 -16.43
C PHE A 42 -28.43 12.88 -15.77
N CYS A 43 -29.56 13.44 -15.36
CA CYS A 43 -30.62 12.67 -14.73
C CYS A 43 -31.38 11.82 -15.75
N LEU A 44 -31.43 10.51 -15.51
CA LEU A 44 -32.15 9.59 -16.39
C LEU A 44 -33.66 9.81 -16.34
N GLY A 45 -34.22 10.16 -15.17
CA GLY A 45 -35.64 10.45 -14.99
C GLY A 45 -36.09 11.65 -15.83
N ARG A 46 -35.29 12.72 -15.85
CA ARG A 46 -35.49 13.89 -16.72
C ARG A 46 -35.35 13.51 -18.20
N HIS A 47 -34.27 12.83 -18.56
CA HIS A 47 -33.99 12.50 -19.96
C HIS A 47 -35.03 11.55 -20.57
N GLN A 48 -35.61 10.66 -19.77
CA GLN A 48 -36.69 9.76 -20.22
C GLN A 48 -38.09 10.34 -19.98
N ARG A 49 -38.20 11.59 -19.49
CA ARG A 49 -39.46 12.26 -19.14
C ARG A 49 -40.36 11.44 -18.21
N ARG A 50 -39.76 10.65 -17.32
CA ARG A 50 -40.47 9.84 -16.30
C ARG A 50 -40.77 10.63 -15.03
N THR A 51 -40.12 11.79 -14.86
CA THR A 51 -40.20 12.65 -13.68
C THR A 51 -40.20 14.11 -14.10
N THR A 52 -40.69 15.02 -13.25
CA THR A 52 -40.67 16.47 -13.46
C THR A 52 -39.34 17.16 -13.08
N CYS A 53 -38.31 16.37 -12.77
CA CYS A 53 -36.98 16.81 -12.36
C CYS A 53 -36.34 17.78 -13.35
N GLN A 54 -35.85 18.92 -12.85
CA GLN A 54 -35.20 19.97 -13.65
C GLN A 54 -33.69 20.05 -13.44
N GLN A 55 -33.10 19.09 -12.72
CA GLN A 55 -31.67 19.00 -12.45
C GLN A 55 -30.82 19.41 -13.68
N PRO A 56 -29.79 20.26 -13.59
CA PRO A 56 -28.90 20.54 -14.73
C PRO A 56 -28.03 19.34 -15.12
N TYR A 57 -27.26 19.47 -16.21
CA TYR A 57 -26.10 18.61 -16.44
C TYR A 57 -25.02 18.98 -15.41
N LEU A 58 -24.40 17.98 -14.81
CA LEU A 58 -23.32 18.17 -13.84
C LEU A 58 -21.99 17.80 -14.47
N ILE A 59 -20.96 18.62 -14.29
CA ILE A 59 -19.60 18.28 -14.72
C ILE A 59 -19.12 17.10 -13.86
N ALA A 60 -18.50 16.09 -14.49
CA ALA A 60 -18.04 14.89 -13.77
C ALA A 60 -17.06 15.25 -12.64
N GLU A 61 -16.11 16.14 -12.89
CA GLU A 61 -15.12 16.60 -11.92
C GLU A 61 -15.77 17.21 -10.65
N ASP A 62 -16.87 17.95 -10.78
CA ASP A 62 -17.57 18.53 -9.62
C ASP A 62 -18.27 17.44 -8.80
N VAL A 63 -18.83 16.43 -9.46
CA VAL A 63 -19.44 15.27 -8.81
C VAL A 63 -18.37 14.45 -8.09
N GLU A 64 -17.21 14.22 -8.72
CA GLU A 64 -16.06 13.55 -8.10
C GLU A 64 -15.60 14.28 -6.85
N ARG A 65 -15.37 15.59 -6.94
CA ARG A 65 -14.96 16.42 -5.80
C ARG A 65 -16.00 16.42 -4.68
N ALA A 66 -17.28 16.37 -5.01
CA ALA A 66 -18.35 16.28 -4.01
C ALA A 66 -18.35 14.92 -3.31
N VAL A 67 -18.14 13.83 -4.06
CA VAL A 67 -18.01 12.48 -3.49
C VAL A 67 -16.76 12.40 -2.61
N GLU A 68 -15.61 12.88 -3.06
CA GLU A 68 -14.39 12.92 -2.26
C GLU A 68 -14.60 13.67 -0.93
N ARG A 69 -15.20 14.86 -0.97
CA ARG A 69 -15.55 15.63 0.25
C ARG A 69 -16.50 14.88 1.17
N TYR A 70 -17.41 14.06 0.64
CA TYR A 70 -18.27 13.24 1.48
C TYR A 70 -17.48 12.08 2.11
N TYR A 71 -16.62 11.42 1.34
CA TYR A 71 -15.78 10.34 1.88
C TYR A 71 -14.78 10.83 2.93
N THR A 72 -14.37 12.10 2.93
CA THR A 72 -13.53 12.65 4.02
C THR A 72 -14.27 12.79 5.35
N THR A 73 -15.61 12.85 5.36
CA THR A 73 -16.40 12.91 6.60
C THR A 73 -16.72 11.52 7.15
N ILE A 74 -16.67 10.49 6.29
CA ILE A 74 -16.83 9.10 6.72
C ILE A 74 -15.63 8.76 7.62
N ARG A 75 -15.95 8.42 8.86
CA ARG A 75 -15.00 7.88 9.85
C ARG A 75 -15.43 6.46 10.17
N LEU A 76 -14.44 5.60 10.43
CA LEU A 76 -14.74 4.30 11.00
C LEU A 76 -15.34 4.53 12.40
N PRO A 77 -16.36 3.76 12.81
CA PRO A 77 -16.82 3.73 14.19
C PRO A 77 -15.64 3.54 15.17
N GLU A 78 -15.68 4.22 16.31
CA GLU A 78 -14.55 4.23 17.27
C GLU A 78 -14.20 2.82 17.77
N ASP A 79 -15.21 2.00 18.04
CA ASP A 79 -15.09 0.58 18.39
C ASP A 79 -14.36 -0.24 17.32
N LEU A 80 -14.67 0.00 16.04
CA LEU A 80 -13.98 -0.66 14.93
C LEU A 80 -12.54 -0.17 14.80
N GLN A 81 -12.29 1.12 15.00
CA GLN A 81 -10.92 1.67 14.99
C GLN A 81 -10.06 1.05 16.08
N ASP A 82 -10.61 0.89 17.29
CA ASP A 82 -9.90 0.30 18.42
C ASP A 82 -9.64 -1.18 18.20
N THR A 83 -10.62 -1.91 17.66
CA THR A 83 -10.44 -3.33 17.28
C THR A 83 -9.32 -3.51 16.27
N ILE A 84 -9.30 -2.70 15.21
CA ILE A 84 -8.23 -2.75 14.20
C ILE A 84 -6.88 -2.39 14.81
N ARG A 85 -6.84 -1.35 15.67
CA ARG A 85 -5.60 -0.90 16.29
C ARG A 85 -5.02 -1.96 17.21
N GLU A 86 -5.86 -2.64 17.98
CA GLU A 86 -5.42 -3.70 18.88
C GLU A 86 -4.92 -4.92 18.11
N GLY A 87 -5.68 -5.40 17.11
CA GLY A 87 -5.23 -6.51 16.27
C GLY A 87 -3.89 -6.22 15.56
N LEU A 88 -3.69 -4.98 15.10
CA LEU A 88 -2.41 -4.56 14.52
C LEU A 88 -1.26 -4.56 15.55
N ARG A 89 -1.51 -4.11 16.77
CA ARG A 89 -0.49 -4.12 17.84
C ARG A 89 -0.11 -5.54 18.23
N GLU A 90 -1.10 -6.42 18.35
CA GLU A 90 -0.88 -7.83 18.68
C GLU A 90 -0.02 -8.51 17.60
N GLU A 91 -0.39 -8.34 16.32
CA GLU A 91 0.35 -8.91 15.19
C GLU A 91 1.79 -8.39 15.14
N LEU A 92 1.99 -7.07 15.28
CA LEU A 92 3.33 -6.49 15.31
C LEU A 92 4.15 -7.00 16.50
N THR A 93 3.53 -7.14 17.67
CA THR A 93 4.19 -7.68 18.86
C THR A 93 4.56 -9.14 18.67
N GLN A 94 3.70 -9.93 18.04
CA GLN A 94 3.95 -11.33 17.73
C GLN A 94 5.11 -11.48 16.73
N GLN A 95 5.12 -10.68 15.66
CA GLN A 95 6.21 -10.68 14.69
C GLN A 95 7.54 -10.29 15.34
N GLN A 96 7.55 -9.27 16.22
CA GLN A 96 8.75 -8.89 16.98
C GLN A 96 9.23 -10.03 17.88
N ARG A 97 8.34 -10.67 18.64
CA ARG A 97 8.69 -11.81 19.50
C ARG A 97 9.25 -13.00 18.72
N GLN A 98 8.74 -13.25 17.51
CA GLN A 98 9.25 -14.32 16.65
C GLN A 98 10.62 -13.97 16.06
N ALA A 99 10.86 -12.70 15.71
CA ALA A 99 12.12 -12.25 15.14
C ALA A 99 13.24 -12.07 16.18
N GLU A 100 12.89 -11.79 17.45
CA GLU A 100 13.86 -11.44 18.50
C GLU A 100 14.92 -12.53 18.79
N PRO A 101 14.59 -13.83 18.86
CA PRO A 101 15.58 -14.90 18.98
C PRO A 101 16.55 -14.94 17.80
N GLU A 102 16.04 -14.80 16.57
CA GLU A 102 16.86 -14.81 15.36
C GLU A 102 17.81 -13.62 15.29
N ILE A 103 17.32 -12.43 15.64
CA ILE A 103 18.12 -11.20 15.74
C ILE A 103 19.20 -11.36 16.82
N THR A 104 18.84 -11.91 17.98
CA THR A 104 19.78 -12.12 19.09
C THR A 104 20.87 -13.10 18.70
N TYR A 105 20.51 -14.23 18.09
CA TYR A 105 21.45 -15.23 17.59
C TYR A 105 22.38 -14.65 16.51
N ALA A 106 21.82 -13.92 15.54
CA ALA A 106 22.62 -13.28 14.49
C ALA A 106 23.63 -12.27 15.07
N ARG A 107 23.21 -11.45 16.05
CA ARG A 107 24.11 -10.49 16.73
C ARG A 107 25.24 -11.20 17.48
N GLN A 108 24.92 -12.27 18.21
CA GLN A 108 25.94 -13.07 18.91
C GLN A 108 26.93 -13.67 17.90
N ARG A 109 26.44 -14.28 16.82
CA ARG A 109 27.29 -14.89 15.78
C ARG A 109 28.23 -13.88 15.13
N VAL A 110 27.75 -12.66 14.83
CA VAL A 110 28.59 -11.57 14.31
C VAL A 110 29.69 -11.21 15.32
N GLY A 111 29.35 -11.07 16.60
CA GLY A 111 30.32 -10.78 17.66
C GLY A 111 31.38 -11.88 17.81
N ASP A 112 30.99 -13.14 17.70
CA ASP A 112 31.91 -14.28 17.78
C ASP A 112 32.90 -14.29 16.60
N LEU A 113 32.39 -14.08 15.38
CA LEU A 113 33.20 -14.01 14.16
C LEU A 113 34.20 -12.84 14.21
N GLU A 114 33.80 -11.69 14.76
CA GLU A 114 34.72 -10.56 14.96
C GLU A 114 35.84 -10.90 15.96
N GLN A 115 35.51 -11.60 17.05
CA GLN A 115 36.51 -12.04 18.02
C GLN A 115 37.48 -13.08 17.44
N GLU A 116 36.97 -13.99 16.61
CA GLU A 116 37.78 -14.97 15.88
C GLU A 116 38.75 -14.28 14.91
N ARG A 117 38.25 -13.33 14.12
CA ARG A 117 39.09 -12.50 13.23
C ARG A 117 40.19 -11.75 13.98
N ARG A 118 39.87 -11.15 15.14
CA ARG A 118 40.87 -10.47 15.99
C ARG A 118 41.92 -11.43 16.55
N ARG A 119 41.53 -12.65 16.92
CA ARG A 119 42.48 -13.69 17.38
C ARG A 119 43.42 -14.13 16.26
N LEU A 120 42.86 -14.39 15.07
CA LEU A 120 43.62 -14.75 13.88
C LEU A 120 44.66 -13.68 13.53
N ALA A 121 44.23 -12.40 13.47
CA ALA A 121 45.13 -11.28 13.20
C ALA A 121 46.29 -11.19 14.20
N ARG A 122 46.03 -11.39 15.50
CA ARG A 122 47.09 -11.40 16.52
C ARG A 122 48.07 -12.56 16.32
N GLY A 123 47.58 -13.76 16.02
CA GLY A 123 48.41 -14.94 15.81
C GLY A 123 49.32 -14.83 14.58
N VAL A 124 48.85 -14.17 13.51
CA VAL A 124 49.67 -13.84 12.34
C VAL A 124 50.76 -12.84 12.71
N VAL A 125 50.42 -11.76 13.41
CA VAL A 125 51.39 -10.74 13.83
C VAL A 125 52.46 -11.32 14.77
N SER A 126 52.10 -12.25 15.65
CA SER A 126 53.04 -12.90 16.56
C SER A 126 53.84 -14.04 15.91
N GLY A 127 53.60 -14.37 14.64
CA GLY A 127 54.20 -15.51 13.95
C GLY A 127 53.79 -16.87 14.50
N ALA A 128 52.72 -16.93 15.31
CA ALA A 128 52.22 -18.17 15.92
C ALA A 128 51.31 -18.96 14.97
N ILE A 129 50.77 -18.31 13.94
CA ILE A 129 49.89 -18.90 12.93
C ILE A 129 50.55 -18.75 11.55
N PRO A 130 50.78 -19.84 10.81
CA PRO A 130 51.22 -19.81 9.41
C PRO A 130 50.27 -19.05 8.47
N GLU A 131 50.81 -18.39 7.45
CA GLU A 131 50.02 -17.53 6.54
C GLU A 131 48.99 -18.29 5.70
N ASP A 132 49.28 -19.54 5.33
CA ASP A 132 48.39 -20.41 4.58
C ASP A 132 47.13 -20.77 5.38
N LEU A 133 47.31 -21.18 6.63
CA LEU A 133 46.21 -21.43 7.58
C LEU A 133 45.43 -20.15 7.89
N ALA A 134 46.12 -19.01 8.00
CA ALA A 134 45.46 -17.73 8.25
C ALA A 134 44.56 -17.30 7.08
N ARG A 135 44.98 -17.56 5.84
CA ARG A 135 44.17 -17.26 4.65
C ARG A 135 42.91 -18.12 4.58
N GLU A 136 43.03 -19.43 4.80
CA GLU A 136 41.89 -20.35 4.81
C GLU A 136 40.84 -19.93 5.86
N GLU A 137 41.29 -19.60 7.06
CA GLU A 137 40.41 -19.17 8.14
C GLU A 137 39.74 -17.82 7.88
N GLN A 138 40.46 -16.88 7.27
CA GLN A 138 39.90 -15.59 6.88
C GLN A 138 38.83 -15.74 5.80
N GLU A 139 38.99 -16.66 4.85
CA GLU A 139 37.98 -16.95 3.82
C GLU A 139 36.71 -17.54 4.43
N ARG A 140 36.83 -18.48 5.38
CA ARG A 140 35.71 -19.06 6.13
C ARG A 140 34.90 -18.00 6.89
N ILE A 141 35.59 -17.14 7.64
CA ILE A 141 34.95 -16.05 8.40
C ILE A 141 34.23 -15.07 7.46
N THR A 142 34.87 -14.74 6.33
CA THR A 142 34.28 -13.81 5.35
C THR A 142 33.00 -14.40 4.76
N LYS A 143 33.00 -15.67 4.38
CA LYS A 143 31.82 -16.38 3.87
C LYS A 143 30.68 -16.44 4.88
N ASP A 144 30.99 -16.66 6.15
CA ASP A 144 29.97 -16.71 7.21
C ASP A 144 29.42 -15.32 7.56
N SER A 145 30.24 -14.27 7.49
CA SER A 145 29.79 -12.89 7.70
C SER A 145 28.95 -12.33 6.55
N ALA A 146 29.12 -12.87 5.34
CA ALA A 146 28.37 -12.47 4.14
C ALA A 146 26.97 -13.09 4.05
N LYS A 147 26.64 -14.06 4.90
CA LYS A 147 25.27 -14.60 4.98
C LYS A 147 24.35 -13.50 5.48
N PRO A 148 23.34 -13.08 4.69
CA PRO A 148 22.38 -12.10 5.16
C PRO A 148 21.64 -12.70 6.34
N SER A 149 21.80 -12.12 7.53
CA SER A 149 20.89 -12.40 8.63
C SER A 149 19.48 -12.05 8.15
N ALA A 150 18.52 -12.96 8.27
CA ALA A 150 17.15 -12.81 7.78
C ALA A 150 16.35 -11.67 8.45
N SER A 151 17.00 -10.72 9.13
CA SER A 151 16.39 -9.49 9.63
C SER A 151 16.38 -8.42 8.53
N SER A 152 15.41 -8.53 7.62
CA SER A 152 15.02 -7.34 6.85
C SER A 152 14.55 -6.28 7.85
N PRO A 153 15.08 -5.05 7.82
CA PRO A 153 14.59 -4.00 8.70
C PRO A 153 13.10 -3.79 8.43
N PRO A 154 12.27 -3.54 9.47
CA PRO A 154 10.86 -3.32 9.26
C PRO A 154 10.67 -2.20 8.23
N PRO A 155 9.68 -2.31 7.32
CA PRO A 155 9.46 -1.30 6.30
C PRO A 155 9.35 0.07 6.97
N ARG A 156 10.19 1.01 6.53
CA ARG A 156 10.22 2.37 7.05
C ARG A 156 9.02 3.11 6.48
N TRP A 157 7.85 2.94 7.09
CA TRP A 157 6.65 3.68 6.73
C TRP A 157 6.95 5.16 6.95
N SER A 158 7.12 5.91 5.86
CA SER A 158 7.26 7.35 5.90
C SER A 158 5.87 7.90 6.19
N SER A 159 5.64 8.35 7.43
CA SER A 159 4.41 9.06 7.77
C SER A 159 4.25 10.25 6.83
N PRO A 160 3.11 10.41 6.15
CA PRO A 160 2.87 11.61 5.36
C PRO A 160 2.88 12.80 6.32
N ARG A 161 3.78 13.77 6.08
CA ARG A 161 3.81 15.04 6.80
C ARG A 161 2.40 15.63 6.74
N SER A 162 1.74 15.70 7.89
CA SER A 162 0.52 16.48 8.07
C SER A 162 0.86 17.95 7.79
N ARG A 163 0.54 18.43 6.58
CA ARG A 163 0.35 19.85 6.33
C ARG A 163 -1.00 20.23 6.93
N THR A 164 -0.97 20.65 8.19
CA THR A 164 -1.98 21.55 8.77
C THR A 164 -1.66 23.00 8.37
N PRO A 165 -2.68 23.87 8.31
CA PRO A 165 -2.95 24.79 7.21
C PRO A 165 -1.95 25.93 7.03
#